data_AF-A0A1R4G666-F1
#
_entry.id   AF-A0A1R4G666-F1
#
_cell.length_a   1.000
_cell.length_b   1.000
_cell.length_c   1.000
_cell.angle_alpha   90.00
_cell.angle_beta   90.00
_cell.angle_gamma   90.00
#
_symmetry.space_group_name_H-M   'P 1'
#
loop_
_entity.id
_entity.type
_entity.pdbx_description
1 polymer ?
#
loop_
_entity_poly.entity_id
_entity_poly.type
_entity_poly.pdbx_seq_one_letter_code
_entity_poly.pdbx_strand_id
1 'polypeptide(L)'
;MEKRGRGRPKVSSVGTMSEAAVELFLEVGFEEASIDDIAARAGVSRGSFFTYLPGGKADALWHYLEPTIEAVEPKAAESGARKPVRECIEAVVQAVEPWGDSVPQILRDAELMHVEEVLQNTGGKRFEEAAERLAVHIALAEDSLPESPRPATISRAIVGAALGSIRAWMQHASEPAADAVRRGLEPLVAYEAK
;
A
#
# COMPACT_ATOMS: atom_id res chain seq x y z
N MET A 1 28.73 -11.20 33.98
CA MET A 1 28.13 -11.56 32.67
C MET A 1 27.18 -10.43 32.30
N GLU A 2 27.68 -9.42 31.61
CA GLU A 2 26.94 -8.18 31.35
C GLU A 2 26.24 -8.28 30.00
N LYS A 3 24.91 -8.41 30.01
CA LYS A 3 24.08 -8.36 28.80
C LYS A 3 24.07 -6.92 28.29
N ARG A 4 24.93 -6.60 27.32
CA ARG A 4 24.85 -5.35 26.56
C ARG A 4 23.58 -5.39 25.70
N GLY A 5 22.54 -4.75 26.21
CA GLY A 5 21.45 -4.26 25.38
C GLY A 5 22.03 -3.33 24.32
N ARG A 6 21.69 -3.57 23.06
CA ARG A 6 21.96 -2.64 21.97
C ARG A 6 20.70 -2.52 21.13
N GLY A 7 19.72 -1.84 21.72
CA GLY A 7 18.71 -1.14 20.94
C GLY A 7 19.42 -0.06 20.12
N ARG A 8 19.40 -0.22 18.80
CA ARG A 8 19.72 0.79 17.79
C ARG A 8 18.66 0.64 16.68
N PRO A 9 18.15 1.74 16.08
CA PRO A 9 16.74 1.91 15.76
C PRO A 9 16.21 0.91 14.73
N LYS A 10 15.02 0.37 15.00
CA LYS A 10 14.28 -0.57 14.14
C LYS A 10 13.95 -0.03 12.73
N VAL A 11 14.03 1.29 12.54
CA VAL A 11 13.68 1.98 11.30
C VAL A 11 14.90 2.18 10.39
N SER A 12 16.12 2.14 10.92
CA SER A 12 17.33 2.46 10.13
C SER A 12 17.85 1.30 9.27
N SER A 13 17.36 0.07 9.44
CA SER A 13 17.78 -1.07 8.60
C SER A 13 16.94 -1.20 7.34
N VAL A 14 15.60 -1.24 7.48
CA VAL A 14 14.68 -1.46 6.34
C VAL A 14 14.72 -0.33 5.34
N GLY A 15 14.69 0.93 5.80
CA GLY A 15 14.80 2.10 4.93
C GLY A 15 16.10 2.09 4.12
N THR A 16 17.25 1.92 4.79
CA THR A 16 18.57 1.84 4.13
C THR A 16 18.66 0.69 3.12
N MET A 17 18.12 -0.49 3.44
CA MET A 17 18.09 -1.61 2.47
C MET A 17 17.17 -1.33 1.30
N SER A 18 16.04 -0.66 1.53
CA SER A 18 15.06 -0.35 0.49
C SER A 18 15.57 0.75 -0.44
N GLU A 19 16.25 1.76 0.10
CA GLU A 19 16.97 2.79 -0.66
C GLU A 19 18.05 2.16 -1.54
N ALA A 20 18.96 1.38 -0.95
CA ALA A 20 20.01 0.68 -1.70
C ALA A 20 19.47 -0.25 -2.79
N ALA A 21 18.34 -0.91 -2.54
CA ALA A 21 17.65 -1.75 -3.50
C ALA A 21 17.10 -0.95 -4.68
N VAL A 22 16.34 0.13 -4.40
CA VAL A 22 15.76 0.99 -5.44
C VAL A 22 16.84 1.64 -6.29
N GLU A 23 17.92 2.15 -5.69
CA GLU A 23 19.08 2.67 -6.42
C GLU A 23 19.67 1.61 -7.37
N LEU A 24 19.85 0.38 -6.90
CA LEU A 24 20.38 -0.69 -7.75
C LEU A 24 19.39 -1.08 -8.86
N PHE A 25 18.09 -1.11 -8.57
CA PHE A 25 17.07 -1.39 -9.59
C PHE A 25 17.05 -0.32 -10.68
N LEU A 26 17.28 0.95 -10.35
CA LEU A 26 17.40 2.04 -11.32
C LEU A 26 18.67 1.94 -12.18
N GLU A 27 19.74 1.35 -11.66
CA GLU A 27 21.01 1.20 -12.36
C GLU A 27 21.04 0.02 -13.33
N VAL A 28 20.53 -1.15 -12.90
CA VAL A 28 20.68 -2.41 -13.65
C VAL A 28 19.36 -3.16 -13.92
N GLY A 29 18.23 -2.62 -13.45
CA GLY A 29 16.94 -3.30 -13.49
C GLY A 29 16.74 -4.27 -12.32
N PHE A 30 15.48 -4.59 -12.02
CA PHE A 30 15.11 -5.45 -10.89
C PHE A 30 15.71 -6.85 -11.01
N GLU A 31 15.65 -7.49 -12.18
CA GLU A 31 16.08 -8.89 -12.35
C GLU A 31 17.58 -9.07 -12.11
N GLU A 32 18.42 -8.20 -12.68
CA GLU A 32 19.88 -8.26 -12.57
C GLU A 32 20.39 -7.89 -11.17
N ALA A 33 19.62 -7.10 -10.40
CA ALA A 33 19.98 -6.75 -9.04
C ALA A 33 20.00 -7.98 -8.10
N SER A 34 21.16 -8.29 -7.54
CA SER A 34 21.31 -9.40 -6.59
C SER A 34 21.10 -8.95 -5.14
N ILE A 35 20.56 -9.83 -4.29
CA ILE A 35 20.41 -9.56 -2.85
C ILE A 35 21.78 -9.32 -2.18
N ASP A 36 22.84 -9.95 -2.69
CA ASP A 36 24.19 -9.77 -2.13
C ASP A 36 24.72 -8.36 -2.43
N ASP A 37 24.48 -7.84 -3.63
CA ASP A 37 24.87 -6.48 -3.99
C ASP A 37 24.08 -5.44 -3.19
N ILE A 38 22.77 -5.66 -3.01
CA ILE A 38 21.91 -4.80 -2.19
C ILE A 38 22.41 -4.81 -0.72
N ALA A 39 22.67 -6.00 -0.18
CA ALA A 39 23.14 -6.14 1.20
C ALA A 39 24.52 -5.48 1.40
N ALA A 40 25.43 -5.63 0.42
CA ALA A 40 26.73 -4.98 0.42
C ALA A 40 26.60 -3.45 0.39
N ARG A 41 25.76 -2.91 -0.50
CA ARG A 41 25.49 -1.46 -0.61
C ARG A 41 24.84 -0.90 0.66
N ALA A 42 23.94 -1.65 1.28
CA ALA A 42 23.30 -1.29 2.55
C ALA A 42 24.17 -1.53 3.79
N GLY A 43 25.36 -2.12 3.66
CA GLY A 43 26.26 -2.40 4.77
C GLY A 43 25.76 -3.46 5.75
N VAL A 44 24.98 -4.44 5.29
CA VAL A 44 24.41 -5.52 6.10
C VAL A 44 24.81 -6.90 5.57
N SER A 45 24.65 -7.94 6.40
CA SER A 45 24.83 -9.32 5.92
C SER A 45 23.60 -9.80 5.15
N ARG A 46 23.77 -10.79 4.25
CA ARG A 46 22.66 -11.48 3.58
C ARG A 46 21.63 -12.05 4.57
N GLY A 47 22.09 -12.60 5.69
CA GLY A 47 21.19 -13.10 6.74
C GLY A 47 20.38 -12.00 7.41
N SER A 48 21.00 -10.83 7.63
CA SER A 48 20.29 -9.64 8.11
C SER A 48 19.27 -9.15 7.10
N PHE A 49 19.59 -9.15 5.80
CA PHE A 49 18.64 -8.79 4.75
C PHE A 49 17.35 -9.62 4.84
N PHE A 50 17.43 -10.95 4.83
CA PHE A 50 16.26 -11.82 4.92
C PHE A 50 15.52 -11.75 6.27
N THR A 51 16.20 -11.32 7.34
CA THR A 51 15.54 -11.10 8.64
C THR A 51 14.54 -9.94 8.56
N TYR A 52 14.83 -8.92 7.74
CA TYR A 52 14.03 -7.72 7.61
C TYR A 52 13.14 -7.70 6.37
N LEU A 53 13.58 -8.33 5.28
CA LEU A 53 12.88 -8.42 3.99
C LEU A 53 12.73 -9.90 3.61
N PRO A 54 11.80 -10.63 4.26
CA PRO A 54 11.64 -12.06 4.07
C PRO A 54 11.13 -12.43 2.67
N GLY A 55 10.38 -11.54 2.01
CA GLY A 55 9.94 -11.66 0.61
C GLY A 55 11.03 -11.28 -0.40
N GLY A 56 12.26 -11.02 0.05
CA GLY A 56 13.40 -10.74 -0.81
C GLY A 56 13.43 -9.31 -1.33
N LYS A 57 14.08 -9.11 -2.49
CA LYS A 57 14.25 -7.79 -3.11
C LYS A 57 12.92 -7.11 -3.51
N ALA A 58 11.84 -7.87 -3.67
CA ALA A 58 10.51 -7.32 -3.95
C ALA A 58 9.91 -6.55 -2.75
N ASP A 59 10.18 -6.97 -1.50
CA ASP A 59 9.67 -6.28 -0.31
C ASP A 59 10.24 -4.86 -0.18
N ALA A 60 11.45 -4.61 -0.71
CA ALA A 60 12.04 -3.28 -0.74
C ALA A 60 11.19 -2.26 -1.53
N LEU A 61 10.49 -2.69 -2.58
CA LEU A 61 9.60 -1.82 -3.34
C LEU A 61 8.40 -1.39 -2.50
N TRP A 62 7.89 -2.30 -1.67
CA TRP A 62 6.70 -2.07 -0.85
C TRP A 62 6.94 -1.17 0.33
N HIS A 63 8.18 -1.02 0.81
CA HIS A 63 8.51 -0.09 1.90
C HIS A 63 7.94 1.33 1.70
N TYR A 64 7.87 1.79 0.45
CA TYR A 64 7.37 3.13 0.10
C TYR A 64 5.85 3.19 -0.12
N LEU A 65 5.20 2.05 -0.38
CA LEU A 65 3.77 1.97 -0.68
C LEU A 65 2.94 1.48 0.51
N GLU A 66 3.52 0.62 1.34
CA GLU A 66 2.89 0.01 2.51
C GLU A 66 2.35 1.04 3.49
N PRO A 67 3.04 2.17 3.79
CA PRO A 67 2.46 3.23 4.63
C PRO A 67 1.15 3.81 4.08
N THR A 68 1.00 3.90 2.75
CA THR A 68 -0.26 4.35 2.12
C THR A 68 -1.35 3.30 2.32
N ILE A 69 -1.01 2.02 2.15
CA ILE A 69 -1.97 0.92 2.35
C ILE A 69 -2.37 0.80 3.82
N GLU A 70 -1.42 0.95 4.74
CA GLU A 70 -1.65 0.93 6.18
C GLU A 70 -2.52 2.10 6.64
N ALA A 71 -2.39 3.28 6.01
CA ALA A 71 -3.20 4.46 6.29
C ALA A 71 -4.69 4.32 5.95
N VAL A 72 -5.09 3.25 5.23
CA VAL A 72 -6.50 2.92 4.99
C VAL A 72 -7.13 2.41 6.30
N GLU A 73 -7.57 3.36 7.12
CA GLU A 73 -8.18 3.13 8.43
C GLU A 73 -9.49 3.92 8.56
N PRO A 74 -10.65 3.28 8.29
CA PRO A 74 -11.94 3.96 8.38
C PRO A 74 -12.26 4.37 9.82
N LYS A 75 -12.81 5.56 9.96
CA LYS A 75 -13.26 6.13 11.23
C LYS A 75 -14.74 6.46 11.13
N ALA A 76 -15.48 6.12 12.18
CA ALA A 76 -16.89 6.47 12.27
C ALA A 76 -17.07 8.00 12.22
N ALA A 77 -18.00 8.47 11.40
CA ALA A 77 -18.31 9.89 11.34
C ALA A 77 -18.94 10.36 12.66
N GLU A 78 -18.57 11.56 13.11
CA GLU A 78 -19.11 12.16 14.35
C GLU A 78 -20.64 12.37 14.30
N SER A 79 -21.21 12.45 13.09
CA SER A 79 -22.61 12.87 12.85
C SER A 79 -23.71 11.84 13.14
N GLY A 80 -23.39 10.68 13.74
CA GLY A 80 -24.37 9.69 14.21
C GLY A 80 -25.12 8.89 13.13
N ALA A 81 -25.12 9.32 11.86
CA ALA A 81 -25.61 8.52 10.74
C ALA A 81 -24.54 7.50 10.32
N ARG A 82 -24.86 6.20 10.45
CA ARG A 82 -23.96 5.10 10.09
C ARG A 82 -23.85 4.98 8.57
N LYS A 83 -22.71 5.38 8.00
CA LYS A 83 -22.44 5.32 6.55
C LYS A 83 -21.12 4.60 6.30
N PRO A 84 -21.03 3.30 6.63
CA PRO A 84 -19.75 2.62 6.74
C PRO A 84 -18.99 2.54 5.41
N VAL A 85 -19.66 2.37 4.27
CA VAL A 85 -18.98 2.38 2.96
C VAL A 85 -18.43 3.76 2.63
N ARG A 86 -19.16 4.84 2.95
CA ARG A 86 -18.65 6.22 2.78
C ARG A 86 -17.41 6.46 3.63
N GLU A 87 -17.41 5.97 4.88
CA GLU A 87 -16.26 6.07 5.78
C GLU A 87 -15.05 5.28 5.24
N CYS A 88 -15.28 4.10 4.67
CA CYS A 88 -14.25 3.33 3.98
C CYS A 88 -13.69 4.04 2.74
N ILE A 89 -14.55 4.65 1.91
CA ILE A 89 -14.13 5.43 0.74
C ILE A 89 -13.28 6.62 1.18
N GLU A 90 -13.72 7.35 2.21
CA GLU A 90 -12.99 8.49 2.73
C GLU A 90 -11.62 8.09 3.29
N ALA A 91 -11.51 6.94 3.96
CA ALA A 91 -10.23 6.41 4.42
C ALA A 91 -9.25 6.15 3.27
N VAL A 92 -9.73 5.61 2.15
CA VAL A 92 -8.91 5.38 0.95
C VAL A 92 -8.49 6.69 0.30
N VAL A 93 -9.39 7.68 0.24
CA VAL A 93 -9.10 9.01 -0.31
C VAL A 93 -8.04 9.73 0.53
N GLN A 94 -8.17 9.70 1.86
CA GLN A 94 -7.21 10.29 2.80
C GLN A 94 -5.84 9.61 2.73
N ALA A 95 -5.81 8.28 2.54
CA ALA A 95 -4.56 7.54 2.42
C ALA A 95 -3.68 8.01 1.26
N VAL A 96 -4.28 8.40 0.12
CA VAL A 96 -3.55 8.87 -1.07
C VAL A 96 -3.38 10.39 -1.14
N GLU A 97 -4.02 11.14 -0.23
CA GLU A 97 -3.95 12.60 -0.17
C GLU A 97 -2.51 13.16 -0.14
N PRO A 98 -1.55 12.55 0.59
CA PRO A 98 -0.17 13.01 0.60
C PRO A 98 0.55 12.97 -0.76
N TRP A 99 0.04 12.22 -1.74
CA TRP A 99 0.64 12.16 -3.07
C TRP A 99 0.41 13.45 -3.88
N GLY A 100 -0.63 14.23 -3.53
CA GLY A 100 -0.99 15.42 -4.28
C GLY A 100 -1.19 15.12 -5.77
N ASP A 101 -0.66 15.98 -6.64
CA ASP A 101 -0.68 15.82 -8.10
C ASP A 101 0.53 15.06 -8.66
N SER A 102 1.34 14.44 -7.79
CA SER A 102 2.62 13.85 -8.16
C SER A 102 2.63 12.34 -7.90
N VAL A 103 2.88 11.56 -8.96
CA VAL A 103 3.01 10.09 -8.86
C VAL A 103 4.21 9.74 -7.95
N PRO A 104 4.03 8.88 -6.92
CA PRO A 104 5.12 8.41 -6.08
C PRO A 104 6.28 7.86 -6.92
N GLN A 105 7.52 8.16 -6.53
CA GLN A 105 8.70 7.82 -7.33
C GLN A 105 8.76 6.33 -7.68
N ILE A 106 8.47 5.46 -6.72
CA ILE A 106 8.46 3.99 -6.91
C ILE A 106 7.49 3.54 -8.03
N LEU A 107 6.38 4.24 -8.22
CA LEU A 107 5.40 3.94 -9.27
C LEU A 107 5.77 4.63 -10.59
N ARG A 108 6.32 5.84 -10.52
CA ARG A 108 6.79 6.62 -11.67
C ARG A 108 7.93 5.92 -12.40
N ASP A 109 8.89 5.40 -11.66
CA ASP A 109 10.11 4.80 -12.20
C ASP A 109 9.96 3.27 -12.40
N ALA A 110 8.74 2.73 -12.24
CA ALA A 110 8.49 1.28 -12.27
C ALA A 110 8.92 0.64 -13.59
N GLU A 111 8.69 1.32 -14.73
CA GLU A 111 9.12 0.87 -16.06
C GLU A 111 10.63 0.86 -16.21
N LEU A 112 11.31 1.89 -15.69
CA LEU A 112 12.77 1.99 -15.72
C LEU A 112 13.42 0.86 -14.89
N MET A 113 12.79 0.49 -13.78
CA MET A 113 13.24 -0.61 -12.92
C MET A 113 12.78 -2.01 -13.41
N HIS A 114 11.88 -2.10 -14.38
CA HIS A 114 11.21 -3.33 -14.81
C HIS A 114 10.48 -4.08 -13.68
N VAL A 115 9.68 -3.35 -12.88
CA VAL A 115 8.98 -3.89 -11.70
C VAL A 115 7.45 -3.91 -11.81
N GLU A 116 6.87 -3.59 -12.96
CA GLU A 116 5.42 -3.49 -13.11
C GLU A 116 4.73 -4.83 -12.84
N GLU A 117 5.28 -5.92 -13.37
CA GLU A 117 4.78 -7.27 -13.12
C GLU A 117 5.07 -7.71 -11.68
N VAL A 118 6.22 -7.33 -11.12
CA VAL A 118 6.59 -7.63 -9.73
C VAL A 118 5.59 -7.01 -8.76
N LEU A 119 5.27 -5.72 -8.92
CA LEU A 119 4.29 -5.01 -8.11
C LEU A 119 2.88 -5.60 -8.27
N GLN A 120 2.51 -6.04 -9.47
CA GLN A 120 1.24 -6.72 -9.71
C GLN A 120 1.16 -8.06 -8.95
N ASN A 121 2.21 -8.87 -9.03
CA ASN A 121 2.24 -10.22 -8.47
C ASN A 121 2.45 -10.26 -6.96
N THR A 122 3.06 -9.22 -6.37
CA THR A 122 3.40 -9.18 -4.94
C THR A 122 2.48 -8.28 -4.10
N GLY A 123 1.58 -7.54 -4.73
CA GLY A 123 0.64 -6.64 -4.04
C GLY A 123 -0.61 -7.32 -3.47
N GLY A 124 -0.98 -8.49 -3.99
CA GLY A 124 -2.27 -9.14 -3.70
C GLY A 124 -2.58 -9.28 -2.21
N LYS A 125 -1.62 -9.78 -1.43
CA LYS A 125 -1.78 -9.93 0.03
C LYS A 125 -2.04 -8.60 0.74
N ARG A 126 -1.32 -7.54 0.37
CA ARG A 126 -1.44 -6.21 0.99
C ARG A 126 -2.80 -5.57 0.70
N PHE A 127 -3.28 -5.73 -0.53
CA PHE A 127 -4.61 -5.26 -0.92
C PHE A 127 -5.74 -6.07 -0.25
N GLU A 128 -5.54 -7.37 -0.06
CA GLU A 128 -6.48 -8.22 0.67
C GLU A 128 -6.55 -7.81 2.15
N GLU A 129 -5.43 -7.58 2.81
CA GLU A 129 -5.37 -7.09 4.20
C GLU A 129 -6.02 -5.70 4.35
N ALA A 130 -5.92 -4.83 3.33
CA ALA A 130 -6.67 -3.57 3.29
C ALA A 130 -8.18 -3.80 3.16
N ALA A 131 -8.61 -4.69 2.26
CA ALA A 131 -10.02 -5.03 2.10
C ALA A 131 -10.61 -5.67 3.37
N GLU A 132 -9.88 -6.55 4.05
CA GLU A 132 -10.29 -7.15 5.32
C GLU A 132 -10.55 -6.10 6.40
N ARG A 133 -9.66 -5.10 6.55
CA ARG A 133 -9.86 -3.98 7.47
C ARG A 133 -11.15 -3.20 7.17
N LEU A 134 -11.43 -2.93 5.89
CA LEU A 134 -12.67 -2.28 5.48
C LEU A 134 -13.89 -3.17 5.74
N ALA A 135 -13.80 -4.48 5.47
CA ALA A 135 -14.88 -5.44 5.72
C ALA A 135 -15.24 -5.51 7.20
N VAL A 136 -14.25 -5.51 8.10
CA VAL A 136 -14.47 -5.48 9.55
C VAL A 136 -15.22 -4.22 9.97
N HIS A 137 -14.84 -3.05 9.46
CA HIS A 137 -15.54 -1.79 9.75
C HIS A 137 -17.01 -1.82 9.34
N ILE A 138 -17.29 -2.30 8.12
CA ILE A 138 -18.66 -2.40 7.59
C ILE A 138 -19.46 -3.43 8.36
N ALA A 139 -18.87 -4.58 8.67
CA ALA A 139 -19.53 -5.65 9.43
C ALA A 139 -19.94 -5.21 10.84
N LEU A 140 -19.06 -4.49 11.55
CA LEU A 140 -19.36 -3.89 12.86
C LEU A 140 -20.49 -2.86 12.77
N ALA A 141 -20.53 -2.09 11.68
CA ALA A 141 -21.60 -1.15 11.43
C ALA A 141 -22.93 -1.85 11.03
N GLU A 142 -22.90 -3.04 10.47
CA GLU A 142 -24.11 -3.73 10.02
C GLU A 142 -24.58 -4.84 10.98
N ASP A 143 -23.91 -5.02 12.12
CA ASP A 143 -24.13 -6.14 13.06
C ASP A 143 -24.07 -7.49 12.34
N SER A 144 -23.04 -7.65 11.51
CA SER A 144 -22.81 -8.83 10.68
C SER A 144 -21.37 -9.33 10.81
N LEU A 145 -21.06 -10.44 10.12
CA LEU A 145 -19.69 -10.96 10.06
C LEU A 145 -18.93 -10.36 8.87
N PRO A 146 -17.60 -10.12 8.97
CA PRO A 146 -16.78 -9.65 7.84
C PRO A 146 -16.85 -10.53 6.58
N GLU A 147 -17.07 -11.84 6.77
CA GLU A 147 -17.21 -12.84 5.72
C GLU A 147 -18.61 -12.88 5.10
N SER A 148 -19.56 -12.11 5.64
CA SER A 148 -20.90 -11.98 5.07
C SER A 148 -20.80 -11.40 3.65
N PRO A 149 -21.65 -11.83 2.69
CA PRO A 149 -21.50 -11.47 1.29
C PRO A 149 -21.34 -9.97 1.03
N ARG A 150 -22.08 -9.13 1.77
CA ARG A 150 -22.06 -7.68 1.59
C ARG A 150 -20.72 -7.04 2.06
N PRO A 151 -20.32 -7.08 3.35
CA PRO A 151 -19.03 -6.54 3.79
C PRO A 151 -17.83 -7.06 2.99
N ALA A 152 -17.82 -8.37 2.70
CA ALA A 152 -16.75 -9.01 1.93
C ALA A 152 -16.67 -8.49 0.48
N THR A 153 -17.81 -8.29 -0.18
CA THR A 153 -17.84 -7.87 -1.59
C THR A 153 -17.56 -6.38 -1.74
N ILE A 154 -18.20 -5.54 -0.92
CA ILE A 154 -18.09 -4.09 -1.06
C ILE A 154 -16.69 -3.59 -0.68
N SER A 155 -16.04 -4.18 0.32
CA SER A 155 -14.66 -3.83 0.69
C SER A 155 -13.66 -4.09 -0.44
N ARG A 156 -13.74 -5.26 -1.08
CA ARG A 156 -12.91 -5.60 -2.25
C ARG A 156 -13.26 -4.76 -3.46
N ALA A 157 -14.53 -4.39 -3.64
CA ALA A 157 -14.93 -3.44 -4.67
C ALA A 157 -14.32 -2.06 -4.45
N ILE A 158 -14.27 -1.56 -3.21
CA ILE A 158 -13.60 -0.29 -2.86
C ILE A 158 -12.12 -0.36 -3.20
N VAL A 159 -11.39 -1.39 -2.73
CA VAL A 159 -9.96 -1.53 -3.00
C VAL A 159 -9.68 -1.66 -4.50
N GLY A 160 -10.43 -2.52 -5.20
CA GLY A 160 -10.28 -2.71 -6.65
C GLY A 160 -10.56 -1.44 -7.46
N ALA A 161 -11.62 -0.70 -7.11
CA ALA A 161 -11.95 0.57 -7.75
C ALA A 161 -10.89 1.65 -7.47
N ALA A 162 -10.34 1.70 -6.25
CA ALA A 162 -9.24 2.60 -5.92
C ALA A 162 -7.98 2.29 -6.75
N LEU A 163 -7.60 1.01 -6.86
CA LEU A 163 -6.47 0.58 -7.69
C LEU A 163 -6.67 0.95 -9.17
N GLY A 164 -7.87 0.72 -9.70
CA GLY A 164 -8.21 1.13 -11.07
C GLY A 164 -8.12 2.64 -11.28
N SER A 165 -8.61 3.41 -10.32
CA SER A 165 -8.59 4.88 -10.34
C SER A 165 -7.16 5.43 -10.27
N ILE A 166 -6.32 4.87 -9.39
CA ILE A 166 -4.90 5.24 -9.29
C ILE A 166 -4.18 4.91 -10.60
N ARG A 167 -4.40 3.73 -11.19
CA ARG A 167 -3.81 3.36 -12.49
C ARG A 167 -4.19 4.32 -13.60
N ALA A 168 -5.45 4.72 -13.68
CA ALA A 168 -5.91 5.71 -14.65
C ALA A 168 -5.31 7.09 -14.40
N TRP A 169 -5.26 7.53 -13.13
CA TRP A 169 -4.67 8.80 -12.73
C TRP A 169 -3.17 8.89 -13.06
N MET A 170 -2.40 7.83 -12.83
CA MET A 170 -0.96 7.81 -13.12
C MET A 170 -0.62 8.07 -14.60
N GLN A 171 -1.54 7.75 -15.54
CA GLN A 171 -1.33 8.04 -16.96
C GLN A 171 -1.36 9.55 -17.23
N HIS A 172 -2.15 10.31 -16.46
CA HIS A 172 -2.44 11.73 -16.67
C HIS A 172 -2.59 12.48 -15.34
N ALA A 173 -1.53 12.47 -14.50
CA ALA A 173 -1.50 13.09 -13.17
C ALA A 173 -1.57 14.64 -13.26
N SER A 174 -2.77 15.14 -13.53
CA SER A 174 -3.09 16.56 -13.79
C SER A 174 -3.94 17.19 -12.68
N GLU A 175 -4.33 16.38 -11.70
CA GLU A 175 -5.10 16.75 -10.52
C GLU A 175 -4.61 15.93 -9.33
N PRO A 176 -4.99 16.28 -8.08
CA PRO A 176 -4.66 15.49 -6.90
C PRO A 176 -5.19 14.05 -6.98
N ALA A 177 -4.37 13.07 -6.56
CA ALA A 177 -4.73 11.65 -6.55
C ALA A 177 -6.03 11.39 -5.76
N ALA A 178 -6.21 12.10 -4.65
CA ALA A 178 -7.42 12.02 -3.82
C ALA A 178 -8.69 12.35 -4.61
N ASP A 179 -8.65 13.34 -5.50
CA ASP A 179 -9.82 13.74 -6.30
C ASP A 179 -10.12 12.69 -7.37
N ALA A 180 -9.10 12.15 -8.03
CA ALA A 180 -9.25 11.06 -9.00
C ALA A 180 -9.85 9.81 -8.37
N VAL A 181 -9.33 9.42 -7.19
CA VAL A 181 -9.81 8.25 -6.42
C VAL A 181 -11.23 8.47 -5.93
N ARG A 182 -11.55 9.65 -5.38
CA ARG A 182 -12.91 10.00 -4.94
C ARG A 182 -13.91 9.86 -6.08
N ARG A 183 -13.58 10.39 -7.26
CA ARG A 183 -14.43 10.29 -8.46
C ARG A 183 -14.61 8.85 -8.93
N GLY A 184 -13.56 8.05 -8.94
CA GLY A 184 -13.66 6.64 -9.34
C GLY A 184 -14.46 5.77 -8.36
N LEU A 185 -14.53 6.15 -7.08
CA LEU A 185 -15.29 5.46 -6.04
C LEU A 185 -16.76 5.92 -5.92
N GLU A 186 -17.13 7.06 -6.53
CA GLU A 186 -18.49 7.62 -6.49
C GLU A 186 -19.60 6.60 -6.83
N PRO A 187 -19.45 5.73 -7.85
CA PRO A 187 -20.49 4.74 -8.18
C PRO A 187 -20.83 3.76 -7.05
N LEU A 188 -19.89 3.49 -6.13
CA LEU A 188 -20.09 2.57 -5.02
C LEU A 188 -20.99 3.16 -3.92
N VAL A 189 -21.01 4.48 -3.77
CA VAL A 189 -21.89 5.19 -2.83
C VAL A 189 -23.33 5.17 -3.32
N ALA A 190 -23.54 5.33 -4.64
CA ALA A 190 -24.87 5.33 -5.24
C ALA A 190 -25.57 3.97 -5.11
N TYR A 191 -24.80 2.89 -4.99
CA TYR A 191 -25.32 1.53 -4.78
C TYR A 191 -25.90 1.32 -3.37
N GLU A 192 -25.56 2.16 -2.38
CA GLU A 192 -26.10 2.06 -1.01
C GLU A 192 -27.49 2.67 -0.84
N ALA A 193 -27.91 3.57 -1.74
CA ALA A 193 -29.15 4.33 -1.59
C ALA A 193 -30.40 3.58 -2.10
N LYS A 194 -30.26 2.31 -2.46
CA LYS A 194 -31.32 1.42 -2.95
C LYS A 194 -31.44 0.19 -2.07
#